data_AF-A0A450SCX3-F1
#
_entry.id   AF-A0A450SCX3-F1
#
_cell.length_a   1.000
_cell.length_b   1.000
_cell.length_c   1.000
_cell.angle_alpha   90.00
_cell.angle_beta   90.00
_cell.angle_gamma   90.00
#
_symmetry.space_group_name_H-M   'P 1'
#
loop_
_entity.id
_entity.type
_entity.pdbx_description
1 polymer ?
#
loop_
_entity_poly.entity_id
_entity_poly.type
_entity_poly.pdbx_seq_one_letter_code
_entity_poly.pdbx_strand_id
1 'polypeptide(L)'
;MTNPITKLFTREADKIKRDGLAARMRRWFKEISRPFSIALAIPPVLIMRVMRPWKLIRFCAFYTPAIGHFAANTELYLCERDAGINLPGKPHRDIFYLRAGKTPCNWQLLTMWKRVLRVWPTWIADPMVRVNRLIPGGEIHQVPVEPWISISPANTQFDSDVHNLLDRFAPHLGFTEEEEARGKAGLRAMGIPEGAAFICMIVRDGAYWSKLNAIASHRDSNIQDYVLAAEELANRGYYLTFRSFREAVSQFYIG
;
A
#
# COMPACT_ATOMS: atom_id res chain seq x y z
N MET A 1 -51.81 8.30 11.51
CA MET A 1 -50.47 7.80 11.91
C MET A 1 -49.92 7.00 10.74
N THR A 2 -48.83 7.44 10.11
CA THR A 2 -48.24 6.70 8.97
C THR A 2 -47.58 5.42 9.46
N ASN A 3 -47.92 4.29 8.83
CA ASN A 3 -47.38 2.98 9.15
C ASN A 3 -45.84 3.00 9.02
N PRO A 4 -45.09 2.51 10.02
CA PRO A 4 -43.63 2.53 10.03
C PRO A 4 -43.01 1.85 8.81
N ILE A 5 -43.69 0.85 8.24
CA ILE A 5 -43.27 0.12 7.05
C ILE A 5 -43.32 1.02 5.81
N THR A 6 -44.42 1.75 5.59
CA THR A 6 -44.54 2.68 4.45
C THR A 6 -43.55 3.84 4.56
N LYS A 7 -43.23 4.29 5.77
CA LYS A 7 -42.20 5.32 6.01
C LYS A 7 -40.78 4.82 5.72
N LEU A 8 -40.53 3.52 5.87
CA LEU A 8 -39.28 2.88 5.48
C LEU A 8 -39.14 2.81 3.95
N PHE A 9 -40.19 2.39 3.27
CA PHE A 9 -40.21 2.28 1.80
C PHE A 9 -40.04 3.63 1.10
N THR A 10 -40.71 4.68 1.56
CA THR A 10 -40.56 6.03 0.97
C THR A 10 -39.15 6.57 1.18
N ARG A 11 -38.56 6.38 2.38
CA ARG A 11 -37.16 6.74 2.65
C ARG A 11 -36.17 6.00 1.77
N GLU A 12 -36.40 4.72 1.48
CA GLU A 12 -35.51 3.93 0.63
C GLU A 12 -35.67 4.31 -0.85
N ALA A 13 -36.90 4.58 -1.31
CA ALA A 13 -37.16 5.09 -2.66
C ALA A 13 -36.48 6.46 -2.89
N ASP A 14 -36.57 7.39 -1.94
CA ASP A 14 -35.93 8.71 -2.00
C ASP A 14 -34.40 8.64 -1.96
N LYS A 15 -33.82 7.59 -1.36
CA LYS A 15 -32.37 7.34 -1.38
C LYS A 15 -31.93 6.71 -2.70
N ILE A 16 -32.69 5.75 -3.24
CA ILE A 16 -32.42 5.15 -4.55
C ILE A 16 -32.47 6.20 -5.65
N LYS A 17 -33.39 7.17 -5.55
CA LYS A 17 -33.51 8.29 -6.47
C LYS A 17 -32.34 9.28 -6.40
N ARG A 18 -31.67 9.39 -5.24
CA ARG A 18 -30.49 10.25 -5.03
C ARG A 18 -29.16 9.59 -5.38
N ASP A 19 -28.96 8.35 -4.96
CA ASP A 19 -27.66 7.65 -5.07
C ASP A 19 -27.57 6.75 -6.32
N GLY A 20 -28.71 6.46 -6.97
CA GLY A 20 -28.82 5.51 -8.07
C GLY A 20 -28.93 4.05 -7.60
N LEU A 21 -29.76 3.27 -8.29
CA LEU A 21 -30.04 1.86 -7.99
C LEU A 21 -28.76 1.00 -7.93
N ALA A 22 -27.81 1.24 -8.85
CA ALA A 22 -26.55 0.50 -8.91
C ALA A 22 -25.64 0.75 -7.70
N ALA A 23 -25.61 1.98 -7.16
CA ALA A 23 -24.87 2.27 -5.93
C ALA A 23 -25.50 1.56 -4.73
N ARG A 24 -26.83 1.51 -4.68
CA ARG A 24 -27.58 0.80 -3.63
C ARG A 24 -27.37 -0.71 -3.67
N MET A 25 -27.48 -1.33 -4.85
CA MET A 25 -27.22 -2.76 -5.01
C MET A 25 -25.81 -3.15 -4.56
N ARG A 26 -24.79 -2.35 -4.94
CA ARG A 26 -23.40 -2.57 -4.48
C ARG A 26 -23.28 -2.52 -2.95
N ARG A 27 -24.05 -1.64 -2.30
CA ARG A 27 -24.05 -1.51 -0.85
C ARG A 27 -24.71 -2.71 -0.17
N TRP A 28 -25.89 -3.13 -0.63
CA TRP A 28 -26.54 -4.33 -0.10
C TRP A 28 -25.72 -5.58 -0.31
N PHE A 29 -25.12 -5.74 -1.50
CA PHE A 29 -24.21 -6.85 -1.75
C PHE A 29 -23.05 -6.87 -0.75
N LYS A 30 -22.45 -5.70 -0.43
CA LYS A 30 -21.43 -5.58 0.62
C LYS A 30 -21.97 -5.89 2.02
N GLU A 31 -23.17 -5.42 2.35
CA GLU A 31 -23.79 -5.64 3.66
C GLU A 31 -24.16 -7.12 3.89
N ILE A 32 -24.57 -7.84 2.85
CA ILE A 32 -24.92 -9.27 2.90
C ILE A 32 -23.67 -10.16 2.83
N SER A 33 -22.71 -9.86 1.95
CA SER A 33 -21.49 -10.67 1.78
C SER A 33 -20.52 -10.58 2.97
N ARG A 34 -20.58 -9.48 3.73
CA ARG A 34 -19.69 -9.26 4.87
C ARG A 34 -19.91 -10.24 6.04
N PRO A 35 -21.12 -10.47 6.59
CA PRO A 35 -21.31 -11.46 7.63
C PRO A 35 -21.00 -12.88 7.13
N PHE A 36 -21.34 -13.19 5.87
CA PHE A 36 -21.04 -14.48 5.27
C PHE A 36 -19.53 -14.76 5.19
N SER A 37 -18.74 -13.80 4.72
CA SER A 37 -17.27 -13.93 4.68
C SER A 37 -16.63 -14.03 6.06
N ILE A 38 -17.19 -13.37 7.07
CA ILE A 38 -16.75 -13.51 8.47
C ILE A 38 -17.06 -14.93 8.97
N ALA A 39 -18.26 -15.45 8.76
CA ALA A 39 -18.63 -16.80 9.18
C ALA A 39 -17.74 -17.86 8.51
N LEU A 40 -17.48 -17.71 7.21
CA LEU A 40 -16.60 -18.60 6.45
C LEU A 40 -15.14 -18.55 6.93
N ALA A 41 -14.71 -17.44 7.52
CA ALA A 41 -13.36 -17.28 8.04
C ALA A 41 -13.16 -17.91 9.44
N ILE A 42 -14.22 -18.35 10.13
CA ILE A 42 -14.11 -18.97 11.46
C ILE A 42 -13.33 -20.30 11.41
N PRO A 43 -13.70 -21.31 10.60
CA PRO A 43 -12.97 -22.56 10.55
C PRO A 43 -11.47 -22.42 10.27
N PRO A 44 -11.01 -21.66 9.24
CA PRO A 44 -9.57 -21.53 8.98
C PRO A 44 -8.83 -20.78 10.09
N VAL A 45 -9.45 -19.83 10.80
CA VAL A 45 -8.83 -19.19 11.96
C VAL A 45 -8.66 -20.16 13.12
N LEU A 46 -9.64 -21.03 13.38
CA LEU A 46 -9.52 -22.06 14.42
C LEU A 46 -8.43 -23.08 14.07
N ILE A 47 -8.39 -23.54 12.80
CA ILE A 47 -7.33 -24.45 12.31
C ILE A 47 -5.95 -23.80 12.51
N MET A 48 -5.80 -22.54 12.09
CA MET A 48 -4.56 -21.79 12.27
C MET A 48 -4.12 -21.72 13.75
N ARG A 49 -5.07 -21.54 14.67
CA ARG A 49 -4.79 -21.51 16.12
C ARG A 49 -4.38 -22.86 16.68
N VAL A 50 -5.05 -23.93 16.25
CA VAL A 50 -4.67 -25.30 16.62
C VAL A 50 -3.28 -25.63 16.09
N MET A 51 -2.95 -25.20 14.87
CA MET A 51 -1.64 -25.43 14.24
C MET A 51 -0.48 -24.62 14.88
N ARG A 52 -0.78 -23.62 15.71
CA ARG A 52 0.19 -22.71 16.35
C ARG A 52 1.40 -23.39 17.01
N PRO A 53 1.28 -24.53 17.72
CA PRO A 53 2.42 -25.17 18.37
C PRO A 53 3.50 -25.60 17.38
N TRP A 54 3.11 -26.04 16.19
CA TRP A 54 4.05 -26.51 15.16
C TRP A 54 4.52 -25.38 14.25
N LYS A 55 3.62 -24.46 13.90
CA LYS A 55 3.91 -23.38 12.95
C LYS A 55 3.03 -22.17 13.19
N LEU A 56 3.64 -21.03 13.50
CA LEU A 56 2.94 -19.78 13.68
C LEU A 56 2.63 -19.11 12.34
N ILE A 57 1.36 -18.93 12.02
CA ILE A 57 0.96 -18.13 10.86
C ILE A 57 0.64 -16.72 11.35
N ARG A 58 1.29 -15.69 10.80
CA ARG A 58 1.00 -14.29 11.13
C ARG A 58 0.50 -13.54 9.90
N PHE A 59 -0.38 -12.57 10.12
CA PHE A 59 -0.87 -11.68 9.07
C PHE A 59 -0.22 -10.31 9.19
N CYS A 60 0.19 -9.76 8.04
CA CYS A 60 0.75 -8.43 7.90
C CYS A 60 -0.04 -7.61 6.89
N ALA A 61 -0.60 -6.47 7.30
CA ALA A 61 -1.21 -5.55 6.36
C ALA A 61 -0.11 -4.73 5.64
N PHE A 62 -0.29 -4.44 4.37
CA PHE A 62 0.53 -3.43 3.71
C PHE A 62 0.15 -2.01 4.15
N TYR A 63 1.15 -1.16 4.34
CA TYR A 63 0.94 0.28 4.35
C TYR A 63 0.82 0.78 2.90
N THR A 64 -0.42 0.95 2.44
CA THR A 64 -0.75 1.38 1.09
C THR A 64 -0.87 2.90 0.84
N PRO A 65 -1.08 3.78 1.84
CA PRO A 65 -1.41 5.17 1.55
C PRO A 65 -0.28 6.04 0.95
N ALA A 66 0.98 5.81 1.31
CA ALA A 66 2.11 6.62 0.83
C ALA A 66 3.26 5.73 0.35
N ILE A 67 3.87 6.11 -0.77
CA ILE A 67 4.83 5.26 -1.48
C ILE A 67 6.11 5.00 -0.68
N GLY A 68 6.60 6.00 0.07
CA GLY A 68 7.79 5.87 0.91
C GLY A 68 7.64 4.77 1.95
N HIS A 69 6.59 4.85 2.77
CA HIS A 69 6.29 3.80 3.75
C HIS A 69 5.88 2.47 3.10
N PHE A 70 5.22 2.48 1.94
CA PHE A 70 4.87 1.24 1.24
C PHE A 70 6.12 0.47 0.77
N ALA A 71 7.15 1.21 0.33
CA ALA A 71 8.42 0.63 -0.10
C ALA A 71 9.35 0.34 1.10
N ALA A 72 9.79 1.39 1.80
CA ALA A 72 10.86 1.32 2.79
C ALA A 72 10.51 0.43 4.00
N ASN A 73 9.31 0.54 4.58
CA ASN A 73 8.96 -0.29 5.74
C ASN A 73 8.87 -1.78 5.37
N THR A 74 8.36 -2.09 4.17
CA THR A 74 8.28 -3.47 3.69
C THR A 74 9.67 -4.04 3.42
N GLU A 75 10.56 -3.23 2.83
CA GLU A 75 11.96 -3.59 2.60
C GLU A 75 12.70 -3.82 3.92
N LEU A 76 12.58 -2.90 4.88
CA LEU A 76 13.19 -3.05 6.20
C LEU A 76 12.69 -4.28 6.94
N TYR A 77 11.39 -4.60 6.84
CA TYR A 77 10.86 -5.85 7.37
C TYR A 77 11.56 -7.08 6.76
N LEU A 78 11.82 -7.07 5.44
CA LEU A 78 12.53 -8.15 4.77
C LEU A 78 13.99 -8.24 5.21
N CYS A 79 14.69 -7.10 5.29
CA CYS A 79 16.08 -7.08 5.74
C CYS A 79 16.22 -7.50 7.20
N GLU A 80 15.30 -7.10 8.09
CA GLU A 80 15.30 -7.55 9.49
C GLU A 80 15.05 -9.06 9.57
N ARG A 81 14.09 -9.57 8.81
CA ARG A 81 13.81 -11.00 8.73
C ARG A 81 15.05 -11.77 8.30
N ASP A 82 15.76 -11.29 7.27
CA ASP A 82 16.95 -11.94 6.72
C ASP A 82 18.16 -11.78 7.65
N ALA A 83 18.21 -10.72 8.44
CA ALA A 83 19.17 -10.53 9.52
C ALA A 83 18.84 -11.31 10.81
N GLY A 84 17.71 -12.02 10.87
CA GLY A 84 17.27 -12.76 12.07
C GLY A 84 16.71 -11.89 13.19
N ILE A 85 16.37 -10.63 12.90
CA ILE A 85 15.85 -9.63 13.84
C ILE A 85 14.31 -9.71 13.89
N ASN A 86 13.72 -9.46 15.06
CA ASN A 86 12.26 -9.41 15.27
C ASN A 86 11.50 -10.67 14.81
N LEU A 87 12.19 -11.82 14.78
CA LEU A 87 11.60 -13.11 14.43
C LEU A 87 10.96 -13.78 15.66
N PRO A 88 9.81 -14.46 15.49
CA PRO A 88 9.28 -15.36 16.50
C PRO A 88 10.29 -16.47 16.83
N GLY A 89 10.40 -16.83 18.11
CA GLY A 89 11.23 -17.97 18.57
C GLY A 89 10.71 -19.36 18.16
N LYS A 90 9.86 -19.45 17.13
CA LYS A 90 9.30 -20.69 16.60
C LYS A 90 9.13 -20.61 15.08
N PRO A 91 9.04 -21.76 14.38
CA PRO A 91 8.77 -21.76 12.94
C PRO A 91 7.53 -20.94 12.63
N HIS A 92 7.65 -20.00 11.71
CA HIS A 92 6.57 -19.09 11.38
C HIS A 92 6.43 -18.89 9.87
N ARG A 93 5.27 -18.37 9.46
CA ARG A 93 5.03 -17.87 8.11
C ARG A 93 4.18 -16.63 8.18
N ASP A 94 4.66 -15.60 7.51
CA ASP A 94 3.96 -14.33 7.43
C ASP A 94 3.22 -14.23 6.10
N ILE A 95 1.98 -13.79 6.18
CA ILE A 95 1.07 -13.64 5.06
C ILE A 95 0.72 -12.16 4.95
N PHE A 96 1.09 -11.57 3.82
CA PHE A 96 0.80 -10.19 3.51
C PHE A 96 -0.58 -10.05 2.88
N TYR A 97 -1.24 -8.92 3.10
CA TYR A 97 -2.53 -8.64 2.46
C TYR A 97 -2.81 -7.14 2.37
N LEU A 98 -3.69 -6.76 1.44
CA LEU A 98 -4.29 -5.42 1.43
C LEU A 98 -5.53 -5.41 2.32
N ARG A 99 -5.72 -4.35 3.09
CA ARG A 99 -6.93 -4.16 3.89
C ARG A 99 -8.15 -3.92 3.01
N ALA A 100 -9.30 -4.47 3.40
CA ALA A 100 -10.54 -4.29 2.65
C ALA A 100 -10.90 -2.80 2.51
N GLY A 101 -11.21 -2.38 1.27
CA GLY A 101 -11.59 -1.00 0.96
C GLY A 101 -10.44 0.00 0.89
N LYS A 102 -9.18 -0.46 0.90
CA LYS A 102 -8.00 0.39 0.69
C LYS A 102 -7.39 0.10 -0.69
N THR A 103 -7.06 1.16 -1.41
CA THR A 103 -6.37 1.10 -2.70
C THR A 103 -4.88 1.34 -2.48
N PRO A 104 -3.97 0.57 -3.11
CA PRO A 104 -2.54 0.87 -3.12
C PRO A 104 -2.27 2.21 -3.81
N CYS A 105 -1.39 3.03 -3.23
CA CYS A 105 -0.89 4.25 -3.89
C CYS A 105 -0.10 3.95 -5.17
N ASN A 106 0.42 2.72 -5.31
CA ASN A 106 1.15 2.27 -6.49
C ASN A 106 0.88 0.78 -6.75
N TRP A 107 0.18 0.48 -7.86
CA TRP A 107 -0.14 -0.89 -8.27
C TRP A 107 1.09 -1.68 -8.75
N GLN A 108 2.03 -1.01 -9.42
CA GLN A 108 3.26 -1.65 -9.89
C GLN A 108 4.09 -2.15 -8.70
N LEU A 109 4.26 -1.31 -7.66
CA LEU A 109 4.96 -1.69 -6.45
C LEU A 109 4.30 -2.88 -5.74
N LEU A 110 2.96 -2.90 -5.66
CA LEU A 110 2.24 -4.08 -5.13
C LEU A 110 2.52 -5.35 -5.96
N THR A 111 2.53 -5.23 -7.29
CA THR A 111 2.86 -6.37 -8.17
C THR A 111 4.25 -6.89 -7.91
N MET A 112 5.23 -6.00 -7.75
CA MET A 112 6.60 -6.38 -7.40
C MET A 112 6.66 -7.06 -6.03
N TRP A 113 5.97 -6.51 -5.02
CA TRP A 113 5.88 -7.15 -3.71
C TRP A 113 5.27 -8.54 -3.74
N LYS A 114 4.26 -8.79 -4.59
CA LYS A 114 3.65 -10.12 -4.76
C LYS A 114 4.62 -11.17 -5.31
N ARG A 115 5.71 -10.77 -5.97
CA ARG A 115 6.75 -11.69 -6.46
C ARG A 115 7.66 -12.18 -5.33
N VAL A 116 7.88 -11.33 -4.32
CA VAL A 116 8.81 -11.59 -3.21
C VAL A 116 8.08 -12.10 -1.96
N LEU A 117 6.87 -11.60 -1.70
CA LEU A 117 6.09 -11.86 -0.51
C LEU A 117 4.92 -12.79 -0.79
N ARG A 118 4.55 -13.60 0.21
CA ARG A 118 3.30 -14.36 0.17
C ARG A 118 2.13 -13.42 0.44
N VAL A 119 1.52 -12.92 -0.63
CA VAL A 119 0.36 -12.03 -0.54
C VAL A 119 -0.93 -12.82 -0.79
N TRP A 120 -1.83 -12.84 0.19
CA TRP A 120 -3.13 -13.46 0.03
C TRP A 120 -4.18 -12.48 -0.49
N PRO A 121 -5.20 -12.97 -1.22
CA PRO A 121 -6.34 -12.16 -1.62
C PRO A 121 -7.01 -11.51 -0.41
N THR A 122 -7.31 -10.22 -0.52
CA THR A 122 -7.95 -9.43 0.55
C THR A 122 -9.24 -10.05 1.08
N TRP A 123 -10.04 -10.65 0.19
CA TRP A 123 -11.32 -11.27 0.57
C TRP A 123 -11.15 -12.55 1.41
N ILE A 124 -9.94 -13.13 1.47
CA ILE A 124 -9.59 -14.25 2.36
C ILE A 124 -8.95 -13.71 3.65
N ALA A 125 -7.87 -12.95 3.50
CA ALA A 125 -7.05 -12.55 4.63
C ALA A 125 -7.73 -11.53 5.56
N ASP A 126 -8.44 -10.54 5.01
CA ASP A 126 -9.07 -9.48 5.82
C ASP A 126 -10.18 -10.02 6.73
N PRO A 127 -11.11 -10.89 6.27
CA PRO A 127 -12.06 -11.57 7.17
C PRO A 127 -11.39 -12.44 8.23
N MET A 128 -10.35 -13.21 7.87
CA MET A 128 -9.60 -14.02 8.85
C MET A 128 -8.96 -13.17 9.95
N VAL A 129 -8.34 -12.05 9.59
CA VAL A 129 -7.76 -11.13 10.58
C VAL A 129 -8.84 -10.53 11.48
N ARG A 130 -10.00 -10.17 10.92
CA ARG A 130 -11.14 -9.66 11.72
C ARG A 130 -11.64 -10.69 12.72
N VAL A 131 -11.89 -11.92 12.28
CA VAL A 131 -12.33 -13.02 13.16
C VAL A 131 -11.27 -13.30 14.22
N ASN A 132 -10.00 -13.37 13.82
CA ASN A 132 -8.90 -13.63 14.75
C ASN A 132 -8.79 -12.56 15.85
N ARG A 133 -9.12 -11.30 15.57
CA ARG A 133 -9.16 -10.21 16.57
C ARG A 133 -10.31 -10.33 17.58
N LEU A 134 -11.38 -11.05 17.22
CA LEU A 134 -12.53 -11.26 18.13
C LEU A 134 -12.26 -12.36 19.16
N ILE A 135 -11.31 -13.27 18.87
CA ILE A 135 -10.98 -14.39 19.75
C ILE A 135 -9.75 -14.00 20.60
N PRO A 136 -9.80 -14.10 21.95
CA PRO A 136 -8.66 -13.76 22.81
C PRO A 136 -7.36 -14.47 22.43
N GLY A 137 -6.21 -13.81 22.59
CA GLY A 137 -4.90 -14.36 22.22
C GLY A 137 -4.60 -14.36 20.71
N GLY A 138 -5.34 -13.56 19.93
CA GLY A 138 -5.20 -13.49 18.48
C GLY A 138 -4.08 -12.58 17.99
N GLU A 139 -3.59 -11.69 18.86
CA GLU A 139 -2.49 -10.76 18.59
C GLU A 139 -1.20 -11.47 18.17
N ILE A 140 -0.94 -12.69 18.68
CA ILE A 140 0.23 -13.47 18.26
C ILE A 140 0.22 -13.86 16.77
N HIS A 141 -0.96 -13.90 16.15
CA HIS A 141 -1.15 -14.16 14.72
C HIS A 141 -1.16 -12.87 13.88
N GLN A 142 -0.74 -11.75 14.46
CA GLN A 142 -0.48 -10.51 13.73
C GLN A 142 1.02 -10.21 13.81
N VAL A 143 1.59 -9.75 12.69
CA VAL A 143 2.90 -9.11 12.75
C VAL A 143 2.71 -7.84 13.59
N PRO A 144 3.60 -7.55 14.57
CA PRO A 144 3.53 -6.31 15.34
C PRO A 144 3.41 -5.13 14.39
N VAL A 145 2.59 -4.14 14.75
CA VAL A 145 2.37 -2.94 13.94
C VAL A 145 2.88 -1.72 14.69
N GLU A 146 3.29 -0.70 13.95
CA GLU A 146 3.80 0.53 14.54
C GLU A 146 2.71 1.25 15.37
N PRO A 147 3.03 1.75 16.59
CA PRO A 147 2.08 2.49 17.44
C PRO A 147 1.43 3.70 16.74
N TRP A 148 2.22 4.47 15.99
CA TRP A 148 1.80 5.71 15.32
C TRP A 148 1.28 5.48 13.89
N ILE A 149 1.69 4.38 13.26
CA ILE A 149 1.23 3.93 11.94
C ILE A 149 0.72 2.50 12.10
N SER A 150 -0.51 2.35 12.61
CA SER A 150 -1.11 1.06 13.04
C SER A 150 -1.42 0.07 11.90
N ILE A 151 -0.69 0.15 10.78
CA ILE A 151 -0.95 -0.54 9.51
C ILE A 151 0.34 -1.03 8.83
N SER A 152 1.53 -0.61 9.26
CA SER A 152 2.80 -1.10 8.71
C SER A 152 3.36 -2.25 9.55
N PRO A 153 4.05 -3.26 8.98
CA PRO A 153 4.88 -4.15 9.79
C PRO A 153 5.81 -3.29 10.63
N ALA A 154 5.83 -3.54 11.94
CA ALA A 154 6.79 -2.90 12.81
C ALA A 154 8.18 -3.39 12.42
N ASN A 155 9.12 -2.47 12.29
CA ASN A 155 10.54 -2.77 12.35
C ASN A 155 11.11 -2.20 13.66
N THR A 156 12.41 -2.34 13.88
CA THR A 156 13.03 -1.93 15.14
C THR A 156 12.81 -0.45 15.45
N GLN A 157 12.73 0.42 14.42
CA GLN A 157 12.54 1.86 14.61
C GLN A 157 11.79 2.52 13.44
N PHE A 158 10.52 2.15 13.23
CA PHE A 158 9.59 2.80 12.31
C PHE A 158 9.97 2.79 10.82
N ASP A 159 10.55 3.87 10.34
CA ASP A 159 11.02 4.09 8.97
C ASP A 159 12.52 4.36 8.93
N SER A 160 13.18 4.28 10.09
CA SER A 160 14.62 4.52 10.25
C SER A 160 15.37 3.19 10.22
N ASP A 161 16.37 3.12 9.35
CA ASP A 161 17.26 1.97 9.26
C ASP A 161 18.38 2.07 10.32
N VAL A 162 18.05 1.71 11.55
CA VAL A 162 18.98 1.83 12.70
C VAL A 162 20.07 0.78 12.73
N HIS A 163 19.91 -0.30 11.97
CA HIS A 163 20.86 -1.40 11.87
C HIS A 163 21.69 -1.35 10.58
N ASN A 164 21.57 -0.26 9.82
CA ASN A 164 22.18 -0.04 8.52
C ASN A 164 21.99 -1.21 7.54
N LEU A 165 20.79 -1.77 7.54
CA LEU A 165 20.42 -2.96 6.78
C LEU A 165 20.32 -2.69 5.28
N LEU A 166 19.89 -1.50 4.87
CA LEU A 166 19.76 -1.12 3.47
C LEU A 166 21.11 -1.07 2.76
N ASP A 167 22.20 -0.79 3.48
CA ASP A 167 23.57 -0.88 2.97
C ASP A 167 24.11 -2.31 2.94
N ARG A 168 23.58 -3.17 3.82
CA ARG A 168 24.08 -4.55 4.04
C ARG A 168 23.41 -5.57 3.13
N PHE A 169 22.16 -5.34 2.75
CA PHE A 169 21.37 -6.26 1.93
C PHE A 169 21.12 -5.65 0.56
N ALA A 170 21.21 -6.48 -0.48
CA ALA A 170 20.77 -6.07 -1.80
C ALA A 170 19.24 -5.83 -1.77
N PRO A 171 18.72 -4.86 -2.52
CA PRO A 171 17.28 -4.63 -2.61
C PRO A 171 16.53 -5.90 -3.02
N HIS A 172 15.46 -6.22 -2.30
CA HIS A 172 14.67 -7.41 -2.61
C HIS A 172 13.81 -7.26 -3.87
N LEU A 173 13.54 -6.02 -4.26
CA LEU A 173 12.79 -5.69 -5.45
C LEU A 173 13.70 -5.46 -6.64
N GLY A 174 13.31 -6.04 -7.78
CA GLY A 174 13.91 -5.78 -9.08
C GLY A 174 12.83 -5.66 -10.15
N PHE A 175 13.12 -4.90 -11.20
CA PHE A 175 12.31 -4.88 -12.41
C PHE A 175 12.60 -6.13 -13.25
N THR A 176 11.55 -6.61 -13.93
CA THR A 176 11.68 -7.63 -14.97
C THR A 176 12.21 -7.02 -16.27
N GLU A 177 12.75 -7.85 -17.17
CA GLU A 177 13.19 -7.39 -18.50
C GLU A 177 12.09 -6.66 -19.26
N GLU A 178 10.84 -7.12 -19.16
CA GLU A 178 9.67 -6.49 -19.75
C GLU A 178 9.38 -5.11 -19.15
N GLU A 179 9.53 -4.97 -17.83
CA GLU A 179 9.37 -3.69 -17.12
C GLU A 179 10.46 -2.70 -17.49
N GLU A 180 11.71 -3.17 -17.58
CA GLU A 180 12.86 -2.39 -18.05
C GLU A 180 12.66 -1.95 -19.50
N ALA A 181 12.22 -2.86 -20.39
CA ALA A 181 11.92 -2.53 -21.78
C ALA A 181 10.80 -1.48 -21.90
N ARG A 182 9.74 -1.60 -21.09
CA ARG A 182 8.69 -0.57 -21.01
C ARG A 182 9.23 0.76 -20.50
N GLY A 183 10.09 0.75 -19.48
CA GLY A 183 10.75 1.94 -18.94
C GLY A 183 11.57 2.67 -20.01
N LYS A 184 12.44 1.93 -20.71
CA LYS A 184 13.25 2.44 -21.84
C LYS A 184 12.39 2.98 -22.98
N ALA A 185 11.32 2.28 -23.34
CA ALA A 185 10.37 2.77 -24.34
C ALA A 185 9.69 4.08 -23.89
N GLY A 186 9.33 4.19 -22.60
CA GLY A 186 8.80 5.42 -22.02
C GLY A 186 9.79 6.59 -22.07
N LEU A 187 11.07 6.36 -21.75
CA LEU A 187 12.13 7.37 -21.89
C LEU A 187 12.25 7.85 -23.34
N ARG A 188 12.28 6.94 -24.32
CA ARG A 188 12.34 7.29 -25.74
C ARG A 188 11.11 8.08 -26.20
N ALA A 189 9.92 7.70 -25.71
CA ALA A 189 8.70 8.45 -25.99
C ALA A 189 8.71 9.87 -25.40
N MET A 190 9.49 10.09 -24.33
CA MET A 190 9.75 11.42 -23.77
C MET A 190 10.89 12.17 -24.49
N GLY A 191 11.41 11.64 -25.59
CA GLY A 191 12.50 12.28 -26.34
C GLY A 191 13.89 12.09 -25.72
N ILE A 192 14.02 11.23 -24.70
CA ILE A 192 15.31 10.90 -24.08
C ILE A 192 15.99 9.81 -24.92
N PRO A 193 17.14 10.09 -25.56
CA PRO A 193 17.84 9.11 -26.39
C PRO A 193 18.35 7.93 -25.55
N GLU A 194 18.54 6.80 -26.22
CA GLU A 194 19.14 5.62 -25.58
C GLU A 194 20.59 5.91 -25.18
N GLY A 195 20.95 5.56 -23.94
CA GLY A 195 22.27 5.84 -23.37
C GLY A 195 22.47 7.27 -22.87
N ALA A 196 21.50 8.17 -23.06
CA ALA A 196 21.58 9.53 -22.53
C ALA A 196 21.48 9.55 -21.00
N ALA A 197 22.28 10.39 -20.37
CA ALA A 197 22.17 10.66 -18.94
C ALA A 197 20.90 11.47 -18.67
N PHE A 198 20.10 11.03 -17.70
CA PHE A 198 18.89 11.74 -17.30
C PHE A 198 18.78 11.81 -15.78
N ILE A 199 18.08 12.84 -15.31
CA ILE A 199 17.82 13.09 -13.91
C ILE A 199 16.30 13.07 -13.69
N CYS A 200 15.85 12.20 -12.79
CA CYS A 200 14.45 12.13 -12.39
C CYS A 200 14.23 12.97 -11.13
N MET A 201 13.53 14.08 -11.27
CA MET A 201 13.12 14.92 -10.15
C MET A 201 11.75 14.50 -9.64
N ILE A 202 11.71 14.16 -8.36
CA ILE A 202 10.49 13.79 -7.65
C ILE A 202 10.11 14.98 -6.76
N VAL A 203 9.09 15.74 -7.18
CA VAL A 203 8.61 16.90 -6.43
C VAL A 203 7.21 16.62 -5.94
N ARG A 204 7.06 16.60 -4.63
CA ARG A 204 5.78 16.34 -3.97
C ARG A 204 5.08 17.66 -3.69
N ASP A 205 3.86 17.81 -4.20
CA ASP A 205 3.01 18.95 -3.89
C ASP A 205 1.94 18.57 -2.86
N GLY A 206 1.24 19.59 -2.35
CA GLY A 206 0.13 19.40 -1.41
C GLY A 206 -1.12 18.77 -2.02
N ALA A 207 -1.11 18.38 -3.31
CA ALA A 207 -2.18 17.57 -3.89
C ALA A 207 -1.96 16.07 -3.62
N TYR A 208 -0.74 15.65 -3.29
CA TYR A 208 -0.46 14.26 -2.95
C TYR A 208 -1.19 13.83 -1.68
N TRP A 209 -1.22 14.70 -0.67
CA TRP A 209 -1.93 14.49 0.58
C TRP A 209 -3.15 15.39 0.64
N SER A 210 -4.35 14.81 0.78
CA SER A 210 -5.57 15.63 0.86
C SER A 210 -5.42 16.70 1.94
N LYS A 211 -6.04 17.86 1.71
CA LYS A 211 -5.98 19.07 2.59
C LYS A 211 -6.30 18.84 4.07
N LEU A 212 -6.75 17.64 4.46
CA LEU A 212 -7.13 17.27 5.82
C LEU A 212 -5.95 16.91 6.73
N ASN A 213 -4.72 16.76 6.20
CA ASN A 213 -3.54 16.40 7.01
C ASN A 213 -2.40 17.44 6.90
N ALA A 214 -2.61 18.63 7.49
CA ALA A 214 -1.64 19.72 7.56
C ALA A 214 -0.29 19.34 8.20
N ILE A 215 -0.20 18.20 8.91
CA ILE A 215 1.02 17.73 9.58
C ILE A 215 2.13 17.37 8.56
N ALA A 216 1.75 16.93 7.35
CA ALA A 216 2.72 16.50 6.35
C ALA A 216 3.16 17.62 5.39
N SER A 217 2.56 18.81 5.43
CA SER A 217 2.81 19.87 4.43
C SER A 217 4.23 20.42 4.42
N HIS A 218 4.99 20.23 5.51
CA HIS A 218 6.39 20.61 5.60
C HIS A 218 7.31 19.91 4.57
N ARG A 219 6.85 18.83 3.92
CA ARG A 219 7.58 18.16 2.82
C ARG A 219 6.97 18.45 1.44
N ASP A 220 5.99 19.35 1.37
CA ASP A 220 5.49 19.83 0.09
C ASP A 220 6.47 20.88 -0.45
N SER A 221 6.73 20.84 -1.75
CA SER A 221 7.66 21.75 -2.41
C SER A 221 7.02 22.33 -3.66
N ASN A 222 7.37 23.57 -3.97
CA ASN A 222 6.94 24.20 -5.20
C ASN A 222 7.88 23.79 -6.33
N ILE A 223 7.34 23.24 -7.41
CA ILE A 223 8.11 22.85 -8.59
C ILE A 223 8.90 24.04 -9.19
N GLN A 224 8.37 25.26 -9.03
CA GLN A 224 9.00 26.48 -9.54
C GLN A 224 10.35 26.77 -8.87
N ASP A 225 10.55 26.31 -7.63
CA ASP A 225 11.80 26.52 -6.89
C ASP A 225 12.96 25.72 -7.50
N TYR A 226 12.66 24.71 -8.32
CA TYR A 226 13.66 23.83 -8.96
C TYR A 226 13.97 24.21 -10.41
N VAL A 227 13.33 25.22 -10.98
CA VAL A 227 13.48 25.58 -12.41
C VAL A 227 14.91 25.98 -12.74
N LEU A 228 15.52 26.87 -11.94
CA LEU A 228 16.90 27.32 -12.17
C LEU A 228 17.90 26.15 -12.12
N ALA A 229 17.69 25.21 -11.18
CA ALA A 229 18.51 24.00 -11.10
C ALA A 229 18.28 23.08 -12.31
N ALA A 230 17.03 22.95 -12.77
CA ALA A 230 16.69 22.16 -13.95
C ALA A 230 17.33 22.71 -15.23
N GLU A 231 17.27 24.03 -15.43
CA GLU A 231 17.86 24.71 -16.58
C GLU A 231 19.39 24.56 -16.57
N GLU A 232 20.03 24.74 -15.43
CA GLU A 232 21.49 24.54 -15.31
C GLU A 232 21.90 23.09 -15.60
N LEU A 233 21.12 22.10 -15.15
CA LEU A 233 21.36 20.69 -15.47
C LEU A 233 21.13 20.40 -16.96
N ALA A 234 20.12 20.99 -17.57
CA ALA A 234 19.86 20.86 -19.01
C ALA A 234 21.01 21.48 -19.83
N ASN A 235 21.49 22.66 -19.44
CA ASN A 235 22.65 23.31 -20.07
C ASN A 235 23.93 22.47 -19.98
N ARG A 236 24.05 21.62 -18.95
CA ARG A 236 25.16 20.66 -18.79
C ARG A 236 24.97 19.37 -19.59
N GLY A 237 23.88 19.24 -20.36
CA GLY A 237 23.60 18.11 -21.23
C GLY A 237 22.82 16.96 -20.58
N TYR A 238 22.20 17.18 -19.41
CA TYR A 238 21.33 16.18 -18.80
C TYR A 238 19.89 16.34 -19.30
N TYR A 239 19.22 15.22 -19.54
CA TYR A 239 17.76 15.21 -19.72
C TYR A 239 17.07 15.23 -18.36
N LEU A 240 15.99 15.99 -18.22
CA LEU A 240 15.25 16.05 -16.96
C LEU A 240 13.84 15.51 -17.13
N THR A 241 13.44 14.64 -16.19
CA THR A 241 12.06 14.19 -16.08
C THR A 241 11.49 14.64 -14.74
N PHE A 242 10.31 15.23 -14.77
CA PHE A 242 9.58 15.61 -13.56
C PHE A 242 8.48 14.61 -13.25
N ARG A 243 8.42 14.17 -12.00
CA ARG A 243 7.31 13.40 -11.47
C ARG A 243 6.65 14.19 -10.34
N SER A 244 5.48 14.75 -10.64
CA SER A 244 4.54 15.20 -9.60
C SER A 244 3.69 14.01 -9.15
N PHE A 245 3.44 13.92 -7.84
CA PHE A 245 2.51 12.94 -7.27
C PHE A 245 1.05 13.43 -7.22
N ARG A 246 0.67 14.37 -8.08
CA ARG A 246 -0.72 14.65 -8.36
C ARG A 246 -1.33 13.41 -9.02
N GLU A 247 -2.41 12.85 -8.45
CA GLU A 247 -3.14 11.65 -8.92
C GLU A 247 -2.73 11.20 -10.34
N ALA A 248 -1.67 10.41 -10.42
CA ALA A 248 -1.15 9.78 -11.62
C ALA A 248 -1.19 10.58 -12.95
N VAL A 249 -1.05 11.91 -13.02
CA VAL A 249 -0.90 12.62 -14.30
C VAL A 249 -0.18 13.96 -14.13
N SER A 250 1.09 14.05 -14.56
CA SER A 250 1.57 15.07 -15.53
C SER A 250 3.07 14.90 -15.78
N GLN A 251 3.44 14.54 -17.01
CA GLN A 251 4.77 14.78 -17.56
C GLN A 251 4.89 16.29 -17.83
N PHE A 252 5.90 16.94 -17.26
CA PHE A 252 6.36 18.23 -17.74
C PHE A 252 7.61 18.00 -18.58
N TYR A 253 7.54 18.42 -19.83
CA TYR A 253 8.68 18.55 -20.72
C TYR A 253 9.26 19.94 -20.50
N ILE A 254 10.56 20.01 -20.21
CA ILE A 254 11.34 21.19 -20.52
C ILE A 254 12.23 20.74 -21.68
N GLY A 255 12.08 21.45 -22.81
CA GLY A 255 12.63 21.08 -24.11
C GLY A 255 14.14 21.17 -24.20
#